data_AF-A0A559TRP1-F1
#
_entry.id   AF-A0A559TRP1-F1
#
_cell.length_a   1.000
_cell.length_b   1.000
_cell.length_c   1.000
_cell.angle_alpha   90.00
_cell.angle_beta   90.00
_cell.angle_gamma   90.00
#
_symmetry.space_group_name_H-M   'P 1'
#
loop_
_entity.id
_entity.type
_entity.pdbx_description
1 polymer ?
#
loop_
_entity_poly.entity_id
_entity_poly.type
_entity_poly.pdbx_seq_one_letter_code
_entity_poly.pdbx_strand_id
1 'polypeptide(L)'
;MNARRLLAPTLRSATAATLAAGGSIHAQLYLDGYRFIPVIGPLFLLQASASFALAALLLVGMPSPLLRTAAAGVALGALGGFTASRTVGVFGFTERGLQPEPQAVLSLLAETGTLLLLAIWQVTVPRRPRVARPPVRTPDWATTRTPPD
;
A
#
# COMPACT_ATOMS: atom_id res chain seq x y z
N MET A 1 -14.66 7.57 24.97
CA MET A 1 -13.55 7.23 24.06
C MET A 1 -13.73 7.98 22.75
N ASN A 2 -12.77 8.79 22.31
CA ASN A 2 -12.95 9.62 21.11
C ASN A 2 -12.92 8.74 19.88
N ALA A 3 -14.03 8.60 19.14
CA ALA A 3 -14.11 7.80 17.92
C ALA A 3 -12.95 8.10 16.95
N ARG A 4 -12.57 9.38 16.81
CA ARG A 4 -11.41 9.84 16.02
C ARG A 4 -10.06 9.25 16.43
N ARG A 5 -9.84 8.92 17.71
CA ARG A 5 -8.58 8.29 18.17
C ARG A 5 -8.46 6.83 17.73
N LEU A 6 -9.57 6.16 17.46
CA LEU A 6 -9.60 4.76 17.05
C LEU A 6 -9.63 4.59 15.52
N LEU A 7 -10.07 5.59 14.76
CA LEU A 7 -10.17 5.50 13.29
C LEU A 7 -8.86 5.11 12.61
N ALA A 8 -7.76 5.79 12.92
CA ALA A 8 -6.47 5.51 12.29
C ALA A 8 -5.93 4.09 12.58
N PRO A 9 -5.87 3.60 13.83
CA PRO A 9 -5.46 2.22 14.08
C PRO A 9 -6.44 1.20 13.51
N THR A 10 -7.76 1.45 13.53
CA THR A 10 -8.75 0.55 12.92
C THR A 10 -8.55 0.44 11.41
N LEU A 11 -8.42 1.57 10.69
CA LEU A 11 -8.18 1.57 9.25
C LEU A 11 -6.85 0.89 8.88
N ARG A 12 -5.81 1.13 9.69
CA ARG A 12 -4.50 0.49 9.52
C ARG A 12 -4.61 -1.03 9.67
N SER A 13 -5.23 -1.51 10.74
CA SER A 13 -5.40 -2.95 10.99
C SER A 13 -6.29 -3.60 9.93
N ALA A 14 -7.37 -2.94 9.52
CA ALA A 14 -8.23 -3.41 8.44
C ALA A 14 -7.47 -3.50 7.11
N THR A 15 -6.69 -2.47 6.76
CA THR A 15 -5.87 -2.47 5.53
C THR A 15 -4.81 -3.57 5.57
N ALA A 16 -4.19 -3.80 6.73
CA ALA A 16 -3.23 -4.90 6.88
C ALA A 16 -3.92 -6.27 6.72
N ALA A 17 -5.14 -6.43 7.24
CA ALA A 17 -5.91 -7.65 7.08
C ALA A 17 -6.28 -7.94 5.62
N THR A 18 -6.73 -6.92 4.87
CA THR A 18 -7.04 -7.10 3.44
C THR A 18 -5.80 -7.40 2.60
N LEU A 19 -4.66 -6.75 2.89
CA LEU A 19 -3.38 -7.08 2.27
C LEU A 19 -2.94 -8.52 2.57
N ALA A 20 -3.04 -8.96 3.83
CA ALA A 20 -2.69 -10.33 4.20
C ALA A 20 -3.61 -11.35 3.52
N ALA A 21 -4.91 -11.06 3.40
CA ALA A 21 -5.85 -11.91 2.67
C ALA A 21 -5.49 -12.00 1.18
N GLY A 22 -5.27 -10.87 0.50
CA GLY A 22 -4.86 -10.83 -0.91
C GLY A 22 -3.52 -11.54 -1.14
N GLY A 23 -2.54 -11.34 -0.26
CA GLY A 23 -1.26 -12.04 -0.30
C GLY A 23 -1.38 -13.56 -0.10
N SER A 24 -2.29 -14.00 0.77
CA SER A 24 -2.56 -15.44 0.97
C SER A 24 -3.19 -16.06 -0.27
N ILE A 25 -4.10 -15.35 -0.93
CA ILE A 25 -4.73 -15.82 -2.17
C ILE A 25 -3.69 -15.92 -3.30
N HIS A 26 -2.82 -14.93 -3.45
CA HIS A 26 -1.74 -14.98 -4.45
C HIS A 26 -0.72 -16.08 -4.16
N ALA A 27 -0.37 -16.29 -2.88
CA ALA A 27 0.50 -17.39 -2.47
C ALA A 27 -0.13 -18.74 -2.76
N GLN A 28 -1.43 -18.90 -2.51
CA GLN A 28 -2.16 -20.11 -2.85
C GLN A 28 -2.14 -20.34 -4.36
N LEU A 29 -2.50 -19.34 -5.18
CA LEU A 29 -2.49 -19.48 -6.64
C LEU A 29 -1.10 -19.80 -7.18
N TYR A 30 -0.05 -19.21 -6.60
CA TYR A 30 1.34 -19.56 -6.90
C TYR A 30 1.59 -21.07 -6.70
N LEU A 31 1.20 -21.61 -5.54
CA LEU A 31 1.37 -23.03 -5.22
C LEU A 31 0.50 -23.95 -6.08
N ASP A 32 -0.71 -23.49 -6.42
CA ASP A 32 -1.73 -24.24 -7.18
C ASP A 32 -1.43 -24.33 -8.68
N GLY A 33 -0.29 -23.80 -9.14
CA GLY A 33 0.23 -24.07 -10.49
C GLY A 33 0.86 -22.87 -11.17
N TYR A 34 0.56 -21.65 -10.72
CA TYR A 34 1.08 -20.43 -11.34
C TYR A 34 2.60 -20.35 -11.26
N ARG A 35 3.22 -20.98 -10.25
CA ARG A 35 4.70 -21.08 -10.13
C ARG A 35 5.40 -21.66 -11.35
N PHE A 36 4.71 -22.46 -12.17
CA PHE A 36 5.29 -23.09 -13.36
C PHE A 36 5.12 -22.25 -14.63
N ILE A 37 4.41 -21.12 -14.56
CA ILE A 37 4.19 -20.22 -15.69
C ILE A 37 5.34 -19.21 -15.74
N PRO A 38 6.15 -19.17 -16.82
CA PRO A 38 7.23 -18.22 -16.96
C PRO A 38 6.74 -16.78 -16.79
N VAL A 39 7.52 -15.95 -16.09
CA VAL A 39 7.19 -14.55 -15.70
C VAL A 39 6.04 -14.42 -14.70
N ILE A 40 4.91 -15.11 -14.94
CA ILE A 40 3.72 -15.03 -14.09
C ILE A 40 3.97 -15.60 -12.69
N GLY A 41 4.60 -16.77 -12.58
CA GLY A 41 4.93 -17.36 -11.28
C GLY A 41 5.71 -16.40 -10.36
N PRO A 42 6.86 -15.86 -10.81
CA PRO A 42 7.60 -14.85 -10.06
C PRO A 42 6.78 -13.60 -9.69
N LEU A 43 5.89 -13.12 -10.58
CA LEU A 43 5.03 -11.98 -10.27
C LEU A 43 4.02 -12.28 -9.15
N PHE A 44 3.43 -13.48 -9.14
CA PHE A 44 2.55 -13.92 -8.06
C PHE A 44 3.29 -14.03 -6.72
N LEU A 45 4.50 -14.58 -6.73
CA LEU A 45 5.34 -14.66 -5.53
C LEU A 45 5.74 -13.27 -5.02
N LEU A 46 6.11 -12.37 -5.91
CA LEU A 46 6.44 -10.98 -5.58
C LEU A 46 5.24 -10.26 -4.99
N GLN A 47 4.06 -10.40 -5.59
CA GLN A 47 2.82 -9.81 -5.09
C GLN A 47 2.54 -10.31 -3.67
N ALA A 48 2.56 -11.63 -3.47
CA ALA A 48 2.25 -12.24 -2.17
C ALA A 48 3.23 -11.76 -1.09
N SER A 49 4.54 -11.80 -1.40
CA SER A 49 5.60 -11.37 -0.49
C SER A 49 5.48 -9.88 -0.14
N ALA A 50 5.22 -9.02 -1.13
CA ALA A 50 5.04 -7.59 -0.91
C ALA A 50 3.80 -7.30 -0.05
N SER A 51 2.69 -7.99 -0.31
CA SER A 51 1.45 -7.87 0.46
C SER A 51 1.67 -8.22 1.93
N PHE A 52 2.33 -9.34 2.23
CA PHE A 52 2.65 -9.74 3.60
C PHE A 52 3.63 -8.78 4.29
N ALA A 53 4.68 -8.35 3.59
CA ALA A 53 5.64 -7.39 4.13
C ALA A 53 4.96 -6.06 4.49
N LEU A 54 4.10 -5.54 3.61
CA LEU A 54 3.35 -4.31 3.86
C LEU A 54 2.34 -4.47 4.99
N ALA A 55 1.62 -5.60 5.06
CA ALA A 55 0.73 -5.90 6.16
C ALA A 55 1.47 -5.89 7.51
N ALA A 56 2.63 -6.57 7.60
CA ALA A 56 3.44 -6.60 8.81
C ALA A 56 3.96 -5.20 9.20
N LEU A 57 4.49 -4.44 8.23
CA LEU A 57 4.98 -3.08 8.46
C LEU A 57 3.88 -2.12 8.94
N LEU A 58 2.66 -2.25 8.40
CA LEU A 58 1.51 -1.49 8.87
C LEU A 58 1.13 -1.87 10.31
N LEU A 59 1.19 -3.16 10.69
CA LEU A 59 0.84 -3.61 12.04
C LEU A 59 1.84 -3.17 13.10
N VAL A 60 3.15 -3.21 12.81
CA VAL A 60 4.21 -2.68 13.70
C VAL A 60 4.12 -1.15 13.84
N GLY A 61 3.28 -0.51 13.02
CA GLY A 61 2.87 0.86 13.21
C GLY A 61 3.78 1.87 12.54
N MET A 62 4.51 1.47 11.49
CA MET A 62 5.27 2.38 10.65
C MET A 62 4.32 3.31 9.87
N PRO A 63 4.13 4.57 10.29
CA PRO A 63 3.15 5.45 9.68
C PRO A 63 3.87 6.28 8.62
N SER A 64 4.06 5.71 7.42
CA SER A 64 4.67 6.46 6.32
C SER A 64 3.68 6.60 5.15
N PRO A 65 3.59 7.79 4.51
CA PRO A 65 2.92 7.94 3.22
C PRO A 65 3.43 6.91 2.19
N LEU A 66 4.71 6.58 2.26
CA LEU A 66 5.36 5.59 1.40
C LEU A 66 4.72 4.19 1.51
N LEU A 67 4.43 3.71 2.71
CA LEU A 67 3.79 2.40 2.90
C LEU A 67 2.37 2.38 2.32
N ARG A 68 1.64 3.49 2.45
CA ARG A 68 0.29 3.62 1.87
C ARG A 68 0.34 3.65 0.35
N THR A 69 1.29 4.37 -0.24
CA THR A 69 1.48 4.38 -1.70
C THR A 69 1.96 3.03 -2.22
N ALA A 70 2.83 2.34 -1.48
CA ALA A 70 3.27 0.99 -1.84
C ALA A 70 2.12 -0.02 -1.79
N ALA A 71 1.30 0.01 -0.73
CA ALA A 71 0.10 -0.84 -0.61
C ALA A 71 -0.91 -0.58 -1.74
N ALA A 72 -1.14 0.69 -2.09
CA ALA A 72 -1.97 1.03 -3.24
C ALA A 72 -1.36 0.50 -4.54
N GLY A 73 -0.04 0.62 -4.73
CA GLY A 73 0.66 0.09 -5.89
C GLY A 73 0.55 -1.44 -6.02
N VAL A 74 0.66 -2.18 -4.91
CA VAL A 74 0.49 -3.64 -4.89
C VAL A 74 -0.95 -4.02 -5.29
N ALA A 75 -1.96 -3.38 -4.70
CA ALA A 75 -3.35 -3.65 -5.04
C ALA A 75 -3.69 -3.28 -6.50
N LEU A 76 -3.22 -2.12 -6.97
CA LEU A 76 -3.40 -1.69 -8.37
C LEU A 76 -2.67 -2.61 -9.36
N GLY A 77 -1.48 -3.08 -9.00
CA GLY A 77 -0.72 -4.04 -9.81
C GLY A 77 -1.47 -5.37 -9.96
N ALA A 78 -2.05 -5.88 -8.87
CA ALA A 78 -2.87 -7.09 -8.90
C ALA A 78 -4.13 -6.91 -9.76
N LEU A 79 -4.89 -5.83 -9.56
CA LEU A 79 -6.08 -5.52 -10.38
C LEU A 79 -5.74 -5.28 -11.86
N GLY A 80 -4.61 -4.61 -12.12
CA GLY A 80 -4.10 -4.37 -13.46
C GLY A 80 -3.73 -5.67 -14.15
N GLY A 81 -3.00 -6.56 -13.46
CA GLY A 81 -2.66 -7.89 -13.96
C GLY A 81 -3.91 -8.76 -14.22
N PHE A 82 -4.86 -8.77 -13.28
CA PHE A 82 -6.14 -9.46 -13.41
C PHE A 82 -6.96 -8.99 -14.61
N THR A 83 -7.03 -7.67 -14.80
CA THR A 83 -7.75 -7.06 -15.92
C THR A 83 -7.04 -7.34 -17.25
N ALA A 84 -5.72 -7.18 -17.27
CA ALA A 84 -4.91 -7.43 -18.45
C ALA A 84 -5.00 -8.89 -18.89
N SER A 85 -4.92 -9.86 -17.96
CA SER A 85 -5.01 -11.29 -18.29
C SER A 85 -6.35 -11.70 -18.91
N ARG A 86 -7.42 -10.93 -18.66
CA ARG A 86 -8.79 -11.17 -19.19
C ARG A 86 -9.12 -10.38 -20.46
N THR A 87 -8.27 -9.44 -20.85
CA THR A 87 -8.52 -8.54 -21.98
C THR A 87 -7.50 -8.70 -23.09
N VAL A 88 -6.24 -8.39 -22.80
CA VAL A 88 -5.13 -8.37 -23.78
C VAL A 88 -4.12 -9.50 -23.55
N GLY A 89 -4.23 -10.21 -22.42
CA GLY A 89 -3.23 -11.17 -21.94
C GLY A 89 -2.03 -10.50 -21.29
N VAL A 90 -1.23 -11.29 -20.58
CA VAL A 90 -0.01 -10.84 -19.88
C VAL A 90 1.10 -11.82 -20.24
N PHE A 91 2.05 -11.42 -21.09
CA PHE A 91 3.14 -12.29 -21.55
C PHE A 91 2.66 -13.63 -22.15
N GLY A 92 1.53 -13.62 -22.88
CA GLY A 92 0.91 -14.82 -23.45
C GLY A 92 0.02 -15.62 -22.49
N PHE A 93 -0.07 -15.21 -21.22
CA PHE A 93 -1.01 -15.77 -20.25
C PHE A 93 -2.37 -15.07 -20.33
N THR A 94 -3.45 -15.86 -20.42
CA THR A 94 -4.82 -15.35 -20.45
C THR A 94 -5.72 -16.14 -19.51
N GLU A 95 -6.64 -15.46 -18.85
CA GLU A 95 -7.66 -16.05 -17.98
C GLU A 95 -9.06 -15.69 -18.47
N ARG A 96 -10.09 -16.43 -18.03
CA ARG A 96 -11.47 -16.20 -18.43
C ARG A 96 -12.39 -16.05 -17.23
N GLY A 97 -13.25 -15.03 -17.28
CA GLY A 97 -14.28 -14.79 -16.27
C GLY A 97 -13.69 -14.70 -14.86
N LEU A 98 -14.31 -15.41 -13.93
CA LEU A 98 -13.89 -15.48 -12.52
C LEU A 98 -13.11 -16.77 -12.20
N GLN A 99 -12.59 -17.45 -13.22
CA GLN A 99 -11.66 -18.55 -13.01
C GLN A 99 -10.27 -17.99 -12.67
N PRO A 100 -9.54 -18.60 -11.73
CA PRO A 100 -9.94 -19.72 -10.87
C PRO A 100 -10.94 -19.31 -9.77
N GLU A 101 -11.99 -20.10 -9.59
CA GLU A 101 -12.98 -19.90 -8.53
C GLU A 101 -12.65 -20.70 -7.25
N PRO A 102 -12.84 -20.12 -6.05
CA PRO A 102 -13.36 -18.78 -5.76
C PRO A 102 -12.27 -17.69 -5.64
N GLN A 103 -11.00 -18.05 -5.89
CA GLN A 103 -9.84 -17.21 -5.58
C GLN A 103 -9.88 -15.86 -6.32
N ALA A 104 -10.28 -15.84 -7.58
CA ALA A 104 -10.40 -14.62 -8.38
C ALA A 104 -11.33 -13.58 -7.75
N VAL A 105 -12.51 -14.01 -7.26
CA VAL A 105 -13.48 -13.12 -6.62
C VAL A 105 -12.94 -12.63 -5.29
N LEU A 106 -12.36 -13.53 -4.49
CA LEU A 106 -11.80 -13.17 -3.18
C LEU A 106 -10.64 -12.19 -3.31
N SER A 107 -9.78 -12.38 -4.31
CA SER A 107 -8.70 -11.47 -4.69
C SER A 107 -9.28 -10.12 -5.09
N LEU A 108 -10.24 -10.07 -6.01
CA LEU A 108 -10.86 -8.80 -6.42
C LEU A 108 -11.45 -8.01 -5.23
N LEU A 109 -12.10 -8.71 -4.30
CA LEU A 109 -12.66 -8.10 -3.08
C LEU A 109 -11.58 -7.61 -2.12
N ALA A 110 -10.53 -8.39 -1.87
CA ALA A 110 -9.42 -8.01 -1.00
C ALA A 110 -8.67 -6.79 -1.55
N GLU A 111 -8.47 -6.75 -2.86
CA GLU A 111 -7.69 -5.73 -3.56
C GLU A 111 -8.46 -4.41 -3.57
N THR A 112 -9.75 -4.48 -3.93
CA THR A 112 -10.67 -3.34 -3.90
C THR A 112 -10.85 -2.85 -2.46
N GLY A 113 -11.02 -3.75 -1.49
CA GLY A 113 -11.12 -3.43 -0.07
C GLY A 113 -9.89 -2.67 0.43
N THR A 114 -8.68 -3.11 0.04
CA THR A 114 -7.43 -2.42 0.35
C THR A 114 -7.43 -0.99 -0.18
N LEU A 115 -7.81 -0.78 -1.45
CA LEU A 115 -7.86 0.56 -2.05
C LEU A 115 -8.92 1.46 -1.40
N LEU A 116 -10.11 0.93 -1.10
CA LEU A 116 -11.17 1.66 -0.42
C LEU A 116 -10.75 2.09 0.99
N LEU A 117 -10.16 1.18 1.77
CA LEU A 117 -9.67 1.48 3.12
C LEU A 117 -8.55 2.54 3.09
N LEU A 118 -7.62 2.44 2.13
CA LEU A 118 -6.59 3.45 1.93
C LEU A 118 -7.19 4.80 1.54
N ALA A 119 -8.17 4.84 0.64
CA ALA A 119 -8.84 6.09 0.24
C ALA A 119 -9.54 6.75 1.42
N ILE A 120 -10.30 5.98 2.20
CA ILE A 120 -10.95 6.45 3.44
C ILE A 120 -9.90 6.98 4.41
N TRP A 121 -8.80 6.26 4.60
CA TRP A 121 -7.71 6.68 5.50
C TRP A 121 -7.07 7.99 5.04
N GLN A 122 -6.85 8.20 3.74
CA GLN A 122 -6.27 9.43 3.22
C GLN A 122 -7.19 10.64 3.39
N VAL A 123 -8.51 10.47 3.28
CA VAL A 123 -9.49 11.57 3.43
C VAL A 123 -9.77 11.89 4.90
N THR A 124 -9.73 10.89 5.78
CA THR A 124 -10.13 11.04 7.19
C THR A 124 -9.00 11.47 8.13
N VAL A 125 -7.73 11.27 7.75
CA VAL A 125 -6.57 11.68 8.56
C VAL A 125 -5.95 12.95 8.00
N PRO A 126 -6.07 14.09 8.70
CA PRO A 126 -5.51 15.35 8.22
C PRO A 126 -4.01 15.22 7.95
N ARG A 127 -3.57 15.66 6.75
CA ARG A 127 -2.14 15.87 6.51
C ARG A 127 -1.70 16.96 7.48
N ARG A 128 -0.85 16.63 8.46
CA ARG A 128 -0.13 17.68 9.19
C ARG A 128 0.65 18.46 8.12
N PRO A 129 0.45 19.78 7.98
CA PRO A 129 1.30 20.59 7.12
C PRO A 129 2.73 20.30 7.55
N ARG A 130 3.60 19.95 6.60
CA ARG A 130 5.03 19.96 6.84
C ARG A 130 5.33 21.40 7.23
N VAL A 131 5.50 21.64 8.53
CA VAL A 131 5.82 22.97 9.07
C VAL A 131 6.97 23.47 8.23
N ALA A 132 6.72 24.52 7.45
CA ALA A 132 7.74 25.19 6.70
C ALA A 132 8.86 25.47 7.69
N ARG A 133 10.09 25.02 7.40
CA ARG A 133 11.24 25.31 8.25
C ARG A 133 11.17 26.81 8.56
N PRO A 134 11.11 27.24 9.83
CA PRO A 134 11.12 28.66 10.13
C PRO A 134 12.34 29.27 9.44
N PRO A 135 12.19 30.44 8.77
CA PRO A 135 13.33 31.07 8.12
C PRO A 135 14.45 31.19 9.15
N VAL A 136 15.65 30.72 8.79
CA VAL A 136 16.85 30.88 9.60
C VAL A 136 16.95 32.36 9.95
N ARG A 137 16.76 32.71 11.22
CA ARG A 137 17.02 34.06 11.71
C ARG A 137 18.52 34.27 11.49
N THR A 138 18.90 35.07 10.49
CA THR A 138 20.27 35.56 10.37
C THR A 138 20.62 36.31 11.66
N PRO A 139 21.71 35.97 12.35
CA PRO A 139 22.16 36.74 13.50
C PRO A 139 22.42 38.18 13.07
N ASP A 140 21.74 39.13 13.70
CA ASP A 140 21.99 40.55 13.51
C ASP A 140 23.28 40.92 14.28
N TRP A 141 24.40 40.91 13.58
CA TRP A 141 25.73 41.25 14.12
C TRP A 141 25.99 42.76 14.13
N ALA A 142 24.97 43.59 13.91
CA ALA A 142 25.17 45.03 13.67
C ALA A 142 25.32 45.92 14.92
N THR A 143 25.30 45.40 16.15
CA THR A 143 25.29 46.27 17.36
C THR A 143 26.30 45.87 18.44
N THR A 144 27.60 45.90 18.13
CA THR A 144 28.62 46.24 19.15
C THR A 144 29.88 46.80 18.50
N ARG A 145 29.90 48.10 18.23
CA ARG A 145 31.15 48.87 18.10
C ARG A 145 31.07 50.07 19.03
N THR A 146 31.53 49.90 20.25
CA THR A 146 31.97 51.01 21.12
C THR A 146 33.46 51.24 20.88
N PRO A 147 33.90 52.46 20.55
CA PRO A 147 35.31 52.79 20.44
C PRO A 147 35.93 52.96 21.84
N PRO A 148 37.24 52.70 22.02
CA PRO A 148 37.95 53.05 23.25
C PRO A 148 38.40 54.51 23.23
N ASP A 149 38.41 55.14 24.41
CA ASP A 149 39.02 56.44 24.69
C ASP A 149 40.57 56.39 24.65
#